data_AF-X0VQU9-F1
#
_entry.id   AF-X0VQU9-F1
#
_cell.length_a   1.000
_cell.length_b   1.000
_cell.length_c   1.000
_cell.angle_alpha   90.00
_cell.angle_beta   90.00
_cell.angle_gamma   90.00
#
_symmetry.space_group_name_H-M   'P 1'
#
loop_
_entity.id
_entity.type
_entity.pdbx_description
1 polymer ?
#
loop_
_entity_poly.entity_id
_entity_poly.type
_entity_poly.pdbx_seq_one_letter_code
_entity_poly.pdbx_strand_id
1 'polypeptide(L)'
;DTTGGPSGTNAAGTVATTNTNLDLNATTLTGATILNSGGGNIQISSIVGGSEDLTLAAGIGAGTTTVTGMVAGLGDGTGAALTIADGVTGLVHFQDTFAAGSGIVASAATSSIRFDGDVTLTNGDTATSLPGPLQLDGLTFSGFDGLTFGALTLSGAAVTLNSNGSAIQIDSIVGGAQNLIFNAGTTGAITVSGAVDNVSTLTLTQSNGATFQGNVGQGTAGAVTITDTADGQTVAFQDNAAITTLTTAAQGYNVSFTGTTNVITNDTNF
;
A
#
# COMPACT_ATOMS: atom_id res chain seq x y z
N ASP A 1 -11.99 -26.91 -21.48
CA ASP A 1 -12.83 -25.79 -21.91
C ASP A 1 -13.16 -24.99 -20.66
N THR A 2 -12.43 -23.90 -20.42
CA THR A 2 -12.41 -23.17 -19.13
C THR A 2 -13.07 -21.81 -19.22
N THR A 3 -13.77 -21.49 -20.31
CA THR A 3 -14.27 -20.13 -20.57
C THR A 3 -15.41 -19.67 -19.66
N GLY A 4 -15.70 -20.39 -18.56
CA GLY A 4 -16.68 -20.00 -17.55
C GLY A 4 -16.31 -20.32 -16.09
N GLY A 5 -15.16 -20.94 -15.82
CA GLY A 5 -14.78 -21.44 -14.48
C GLY A 5 -15.83 -22.37 -13.81
N PRO A 6 -15.54 -22.97 -12.65
CA PRO A 6 -16.55 -23.70 -11.85
C PRO A 6 -17.50 -22.72 -11.15
N SER A 7 -18.75 -23.08 -10.83
CA SER A 7 -19.68 -22.13 -10.15
C SER A 7 -19.18 -21.59 -8.79
N GLY A 8 -18.21 -22.29 -8.19
CA GLY A 8 -17.38 -21.86 -7.07
C GLY A 8 -16.18 -22.81 -6.96
N THR A 9 -15.09 -22.35 -6.36
CA THR A 9 -13.83 -23.10 -6.22
C THR A 9 -13.52 -23.28 -4.73
N ASN A 10 -13.25 -24.51 -4.29
CA ASN A 10 -12.57 -24.73 -3.02
C ASN A 10 -11.09 -25.01 -3.33
N ALA A 11 -10.18 -24.24 -2.75
CA ALA A 11 -8.75 -24.36 -3.00
C ALA A 11 -7.99 -24.72 -1.72
N ALA A 12 -7.03 -25.63 -1.86
CA ALA A 12 -6.05 -25.98 -0.85
C ALA A 12 -4.82 -26.57 -1.55
N GLY A 13 -3.63 -26.36 -0.98
CA GLY A 13 -2.38 -26.79 -1.60
C GLY A 13 -2.10 -26.04 -2.91
N THR A 14 -1.45 -26.69 -3.87
CA THR A 14 -1.09 -26.04 -5.14
C THR A 14 -2.19 -26.21 -6.20
N VAL A 15 -2.71 -25.09 -6.68
CA VAL A 15 -3.56 -25.01 -7.86
C VAL A 15 -2.72 -24.44 -9.00
N ALA A 16 -2.45 -25.25 -10.02
CA ALA A 16 -1.55 -24.87 -11.10
C ALA A 16 -2.03 -25.27 -12.49
N THR A 17 -1.61 -24.49 -13.48
CA THR A 17 -1.69 -24.81 -14.92
C THR A 17 -0.29 -24.76 -15.53
N THR A 18 -0.18 -25.04 -16.83
CA THR A 18 1.10 -25.03 -17.56
C THR A 18 1.06 -24.01 -18.70
N ASN A 19 1.25 -22.74 -18.38
CA ASN A 19 1.20 -21.59 -19.29
C ASN A 19 -0.20 -21.28 -19.84
N THR A 20 -1.26 -21.62 -19.12
CA THR A 20 -2.64 -21.27 -19.49
C THR A 20 -3.29 -20.46 -18.39
N ASN A 21 -4.32 -19.69 -18.72
CA ASN A 21 -5.06 -18.95 -17.71
C ASN A 21 -5.64 -19.89 -16.64
N LEU A 22 -5.63 -19.41 -15.40
CA LEU A 22 -6.33 -20.00 -14.27
C LEU A 22 -7.55 -19.12 -13.98
N ASP A 23 -8.70 -19.50 -14.52
CA ASP A 23 -9.96 -18.78 -14.32
C ASP A 23 -10.75 -19.43 -13.17
N LEU A 24 -10.77 -18.75 -12.03
CA LEU A 24 -11.49 -19.15 -10.83
C LEU A 24 -12.68 -18.21 -10.63
N ASN A 25 -13.86 -18.76 -10.32
CA ASN A 25 -14.97 -17.92 -9.87
C ASN A 25 -14.79 -17.59 -8.38
N ALA A 26 -15.89 -17.45 -7.62
CA ALA A 26 -15.83 -17.29 -6.17
C ALA A 26 -15.01 -18.44 -5.57
N THR A 27 -13.95 -18.11 -4.84
CA THR A 27 -12.98 -19.08 -4.33
C THR A 27 -12.95 -19.05 -2.81
N THR A 28 -13.16 -20.20 -2.19
CA THR A 28 -12.98 -20.40 -0.75
C THR A 28 -11.69 -21.16 -0.53
N LEU A 29 -10.80 -20.64 0.31
CA LEU A 29 -9.63 -21.40 0.74
C LEU A 29 -10.05 -22.34 1.88
N THR A 30 -9.75 -23.63 1.72
CA THR A 30 -9.99 -24.67 2.73
C THR A 30 -8.68 -25.21 3.31
N GLY A 31 -7.58 -24.53 3.01
CA GLY A 31 -6.21 -24.79 3.43
C GLY A 31 -5.28 -23.78 2.74
N ALA A 32 -4.09 -23.56 3.30
CA ALA A 32 -3.04 -22.76 2.68
C ALA A 32 -2.89 -23.10 1.18
N THR A 33 -2.93 -22.08 0.34
CA THR A 33 -3.09 -22.24 -1.11
C THR A 33 -1.96 -21.55 -1.87
N ILE A 34 -1.42 -22.24 -2.87
CA ILE A 34 -0.44 -21.72 -3.82
C ILE A 34 -1.11 -21.68 -5.20
N LEU A 35 -1.19 -20.51 -5.82
CA LEU A 35 -1.66 -20.36 -7.20
C LEU A 35 -0.48 -20.19 -8.15
N ASN A 36 -0.49 -20.93 -9.25
CA ASN A 36 0.57 -20.88 -10.26
C ASN A 36 0.04 -21.15 -11.68
N SER A 37 -0.10 -20.12 -12.50
CA SER A 37 -0.55 -20.27 -13.89
C SER A 37 0.54 -20.76 -14.86
N GLY A 38 1.79 -20.85 -14.41
CA GLY A 38 2.94 -21.16 -15.25
C GLY A 38 3.14 -20.16 -16.39
N GLY A 39 2.74 -18.89 -16.25
CA GLY A 39 2.90 -17.83 -17.25
C GLY A 39 1.60 -17.28 -17.81
N GLY A 40 0.47 -17.94 -17.57
CA GLY A 40 -0.87 -17.44 -17.92
C GLY A 40 -1.40 -16.41 -16.92
N ASN A 41 -2.57 -15.83 -17.19
CA ASN A 41 -3.23 -14.96 -16.21
C ASN A 41 -3.95 -15.77 -15.13
N ILE A 42 -4.18 -15.19 -13.97
CA ILE A 42 -5.04 -15.71 -12.92
C ILE A 42 -6.20 -14.72 -12.76
N GLN A 43 -7.42 -15.19 -12.99
CA GLN A 43 -8.64 -14.40 -12.78
C GLN A 43 -9.43 -15.03 -11.65
N ILE A 44 -9.85 -14.23 -10.66
CA ILE A 44 -10.61 -14.70 -9.50
C ILE A 44 -11.80 -13.77 -9.27
N SER A 45 -13.01 -14.32 -9.16
CA SER A 45 -14.19 -13.47 -8.95
C SER A 45 -14.24 -12.85 -7.56
N SER A 46 -13.94 -13.63 -6.52
CA SER A 46 -13.85 -13.20 -5.12
C SER A 46 -13.12 -14.24 -4.29
N ILE A 47 -12.61 -13.87 -3.11
CA ILE A 47 -11.90 -14.78 -2.21
C ILE A 47 -12.52 -14.75 -0.82
N VAL A 48 -12.91 -15.93 -0.34
CA VAL A 48 -13.15 -16.22 1.08
C VAL A 48 -11.95 -16.99 1.59
N GLY A 49 -11.06 -16.30 2.31
CA GLY A 49 -9.76 -16.83 2.70
C GLY A 49 -9.81 -17.90 3.78
N GLY A 50 -10.91 -18.06 4.52
CA GLY A 50 -11.06 -19.16 5.47
C GLY A 50 -10.04 -19.18 6.62
N SER A 51 -9.38 -18.05 6.89
CA SER A 51 -8.18 -17.94 7.75
C SER A 51 -6.98 -18.73 7.23
N GLU A 52 -6.82 -18.82 5.91
CA GLU A 52 -5.73 -19.53 5.26
C GLU A 52 -4.87 -18.57 4.45
N ASP A 53 -3.58 -18.85 4.39
CA ASP A 53 -2.63 -18.06 3.60
C ASP A 53 -2.75 -18.33 2.10
N LEU A 54 -2.51 -17.28 1.32
CA LEU A 54 -2.43 -17.35 -0.13
C LEU A 54 -1.01 -17.00 -0.60
N THR A 55 -0.46 -17.86 -1.45
CA THR A 55 0.80 -17.59 -2.17
C THR A 55 0.56 -17.50 -3.67
N LEU A 56 0.97 -16.39 -4.27
CA LEU A 56 1.13 -16.25 -5.73
C LEU A 56 2.54 -16.69 -6.10
N ALA A 57 2.67 -17.80 -6.81
CA ALA A 57 3.95 -18.43 -7.08
C ALA A 57 4.72 -17.76 -8.23
N ALA A 58 6.05 -17.86 -8.18
CA ALA A 58 6.99 -17.34 -9.17
C ALA A 58 6.65 -17.73 -10.62
N GLY A 59 6.07 -18.92 -10.80
CA GLY A 59 5.69 -19.43 -12.12
C GLY A 59 4.62 -18.61 -12.84
N ILE A 60 3.92 -17.71 -12.16
CA ILE A 60 2.99 -16.75 -12.82
C ILE A 60 3.76 -15.85 -13.80
N GLY A 61 5.02 -15.51 -13.50
CA GLY A 61 5.86 -14.72 -14.40
C GLY A 61 5.24 -13.36 -14.70
N ALA A 62 5.11 -13.05 -15.99
CA ALA A 62 4.50 -11.82 -16.49
C ALA A 62 2.96 -11.87 -16.56
N GLY A 63 2.35 -13.02 -16.30
CA GLY A 63 0.89 -13.16 -16.24
C GLY A 63 0.29 -12.29 -15.15
N THR A 64 -0.88 -11.71 -15.39
CA THR A 64 -1.56 -10.89 -14.39
C THR A 64 -2.29 -11.75 -13.37
N THR A 65 -2.46 -11.27 -12.15
CA THR A 65 -3.42 -11.81 -11.19
C THR A 65 -4.47 -10.75 -10.92
N THR A 66 -5.73 -11.04 -11.17
CA THR A 66 -6.82 -10.10 -10.97
C THR A 66 -7.90 -10.73 -10.10
N VAL A 67 -8.23 -10.07 -8.99
CA VAL A 67 -9.40 -10.38 -8.17
C VAL A 67 -10.42 -9.27 -8.36
N THR A 68 -11.59 -9.61 -8.91
CA THR A 68 -12.59 -8.60 -9.30
C THR A 68 -13.48 -8.15 -8.15
N GLY A 69 -13.76 -9.04 -7.20
CA GLY A 69 -14.63 -8.79 -6.07
C GLY A 69 -13.89 -8.92 -4.75
N MET A 70 -14.63 -8.74 -3.65
CA MET A 70 -14.08 -8.72 -2.29
C MET A 70 -13.15 -9.90 -1.98
N VAL A 71 -12.07 -9.59 -1.29
CA VAL A 71 -11.20 -10.55 -0.60
C VAL A 71 -11.43 -10.41 0.90
N ALA A 72 -11.81 -11.50 1.57
CA ALA A 72 -12.10 -11.48 2.99
C ALA A 72 -11.53 -12.70 3.71
N GLY A 73 -10.96 -12.49 4.91
CA GLY A 73 -10.55 -13.57 5.81
C GLY A 73 -9.35 -14.37 5.31
N LEU A 74 -8.46 -13.77 4.51
CA LEU A 74 -7.15 -14.37 4.22
C LEU A 74 -6.27 -14.37 5.47
N GLY A 75 -5.47 -15.40 5.64
CA GLY A 75 -4.44 -15.52 6.69
C GLY A 75 -4.95 -15.89 8.07
N ASP A 76 -4.12 -16.64 8.80
CA ASP A 76 -4.40 -17.14 10.15
C ASP A 76 -3.87 -16.22 11.28
N GLY A 77 -3.19 -15.14 10.90
CA GLY A 77 -2.56 -14.18 11.82
C GLY A 77 -1.07 -14.44 12.08
N THR A 78 -0.51 -15.52 11.53
CA THR A 78 0.92 -15.88 11.61
C THR A 78 1.53 -15.86 10.20
N GLY A 79 2.66 -15.19 10.02
CA GLY A 79 3.22 -15.00 8.69
C GLY A 79 2.38 -14.04 7.82
N ALA A 80 2.71 -13.99 6.53
CA ALA A 80 2.02 -13.13 5.57
C ALA A 80 0.73 -13.80 5.09
N ALA A 81 -0.40 -13.11 5.24
CA ALA A 81 -1.70 -13.59 4.75
C ALA A 81 -1.74 -13.71 3.22
N LEU A 82 -0.97 -12.85 2.53
CA LEU A 82 -0.71 -12.93 1.10
C LEU A 82 0.79 -12.81 0.85
N THR A 83 1.36 -13.84 0.22
CA THR A 83 2.74 -13.83 -0.29
C THR A 83 2.74 -13.73 -1.81
N ILE A 84 3.49 -12.78 -2.35
CA ILE A 84 3.77 -12.62 -3.78
C ILE A 84 5.25 -12.96 -4.00
N ALA A 85 5.50 -14.14 -4.57
CA ALA A 85 6.85 -14.65 -4.70
C ALA A 85 7.69 -13.84 -5.71
N ASP A 86 9.02 -13.88 -5.54
CA ASP A 86 9.95 -13.39 -6.55
C ASP A 86 9.70 -14.12 -7.89
N GLY A 87 9.68 -13.37 -8.99
CA GLY A 87 9.28 -13.83 -10.31
C GLY A 87 7.84 -13.47 -10.72
N VAL A 88 6.96 -13.06 -9.78
CA VAL A 88 5.66 -12.46 -10.13
C VAL A 88 5.89 -11.01 -10.56
N THR A 89 5.91 -10.77 -11.87
CA THR A 89 6.21 -9.47 -12.51
C THR A 89 5.01 -8.86 -13.22
N GLY A 90 4.00 -9.67 -13.55
CA GLY A 90 2.71 -9.17 -14.00
C GLY A 90 1.98 -8.43 -12.87
N LEU A 91 1.02 -7.59 -13.25
CA LEU A 91 0.22 -6.83 -12.30
C LEU A 91 -0.60 -7.77 -11.41
N VAL A 92 -0.54 -7.57 -10.09
CA VAL A 92 -1.46 -8.13 -9.10
C VAL A 92 -2.48 -7.05 -8.73
N HIS A 93 -3.75 -7.27 -9.08
CA HIS A 93 -4.79 -6.25 -9.01
C HIS A 93 -6.00 -6.73 -8.22
N PHE A 94 -6.32 -6.00 -7.15
CA PHE A 94 -7.54 -6.18 -6.37
C PHE A 94 -8.48 -5.00 -6.64
N GLN A 95 -9.62 -5.28 -7.24
CA GLN A 95 -10.58 -4.26 -7.72
C GLN A 95 -11.66 -3.89 -6.69
N ASP A 96 -11.70 -4.59 -5.56
CA ASP A 96 -12.65 -4.38 -4.47
C ASP A 96 -11.87 -4.41 -3.15
N THR A 97 -12.59 -4.25 -2.04
CA THR A 97 -12.08 -4.33 -0.68
C THR A 97 -11.25 -5.60 -0.43
N PHE A 98 -10.14 -5.42 0.28
CA PHE A 98 -9.21 -6.46 0.67
C PHE A 98 -9.10 -6.51 2.20
N ALA A 99 -9.47 -7.64 2.79
CA ALA A 99 -9.34 -7.86 4.22
C ALA A 99 -8.57 -9.15 4.53
N ALA A 100 -7.60 -9.05 5.44
CA ALA A 100 -6.74 -10.16 5.82
C ALA A 100 -6.30 -10.11 7.29
N GLY A 101 -5.87 -11.26 7.79
CA GLY A 101 -5.48 -11.54 9.17
C GLY A 101 -4.11 -11.01 9.58
N SER A 102 -3.24 -10.74 8.59
CA SER A 102 -1.83 -10.35 8.76
C SER A 102 -1.33 -9.56 7.53
N GLY A 103 -0.05 -9.21 7.51
CA GLY A 103 0.60 -8.44 6.45
C GLY A 103 0.59 -9.08 5.06
N ILE A 104 0.86 -8.25 4.05
CA ILE A 104 1.07 -8.66 2.65
C ILE A 104 2.55 -8.53 2.33
N VAL A 105 3.17 -9.57 1.76
CA VAL A 105 4.60 -9.57 1.44
C VAL A 105 4.82 -9.88 -0.03
N ALA A 106 5.40 -8.94 -0.76
CA ALA A 106 6.02 -9.20 -2.06
C ALA A 106 7.54 -9.35 -1.90
N SER A 107 8.10 -10.45 -2.41
CA SER A 107 9.52 -10.78 -2.20
C SER A 107 10.48 -9.95 -3.05
N ALA A 108 10.00 -9.25 -4.08
CA ALA A 108 10.86 -8.52 -5.02
C ALA A 108 10.24 -7.18 -5.44
N ALA A 109 11.11 -6.19 -5.69
CA ALA A 109 10.72 -4.86 -6.19
C ALA A 109 10.20 -4.86 -7.63
N THR A 110 10.28 -6.00 -8.32
CA THR A 110 9.74 -6.19 -9.68
C THR A 110 8.25 -6.50 -9.69
N SER A 111 7.63 -6.80 -8.55
CA SER A 111 6.19 -7.04 -8.46
C SER A 111 5.43 -5.71 -8.49
N SER A 112 4.44 -5.60 -9.38
CA SER A 112 3.55 -4.43 -9.45
C SER A 112 2.19 -4.79 -8.87
N ILE A 113 1.69 -3.94 -7.98
CA ILE A 113 0.46 -4.19 -7.21
C ILE A 113 -0.48 -3.00 -7.31
N ARG A 114 -1.78 -3.26 -7.42
CA ARG A 114 -2.83 -2.25 -7.43
C ARG A 114 -4.00 -2.64 -6.53
N PHE A 115 -4.48 -1.69 -5.74
CA PHE A 115 -5.73 -1.78 -4.98
C PHE A 115 -6.68 -0.65 -5.37
N ASP A 116 -7.94 -1.01 -5.65
CA ASP A 116 -9.01 -0.05 -5.95
C ASP A 116 -10.02 0.10 -4.80
N GLY A 117 -10.00 -0.80 -3.82
CA GLY A 117 -10.84 -0.75 -2.63
C GLY A 117 -10.04 -0.72 -1.33
N ASP A 118 -10.70 -0.41 -0.22
CA ASP A 118 -10.07 -0.34 1.10
C ASP A 118 -9.31 -1.62 1.44
N VAL A 119 -8.13 -1.45 2.04
CA VAL A 119 -7.30 -2.53 2.55
C VAL A 119 -7.35 -2.50 4.07
N THR A 120 -7.88 -3.55 4.69
CA THR A 120 -7.99 -3.68 6.15
C THR A 120 -7.30 -4.95 6.62
N LEU A 121 -6.12 -4.80 7.20
CA LEU A 121 -5.37 -5.90 7.79
C LEU A 121 -5.58 -5.89 9.30
N THR A 122 -5.77 -7.05 9.91
CA THR A 122 -5.74 -7.18 11.37
C THR A 122 -4.32 -7.34 11.89
N ASN A 123 -4.15 -7.22 13.20
CA ASN A 123 -2.86 -7.32 13.87
C ASN A 123 -2.41 -8.80 13.94
N GLY A 124 -1.75 -9.26 12.89
CA GLY A 124 -0.98 -10.51 12.90
C GLY A 124 0.39 -10.32 13.52
N ASP A 125 1.41 -10.99 12.96
CA ASP A 125 2.81 -10.85 13.37
C ASP A 125 3.74 -10.37 12.23
N THR A 126 3.17 -10.06 11.07
CA THR A 126 3.91 -9.79 9.84
C THR A 126 3.55 -8.42 9.29
N ALA A 127 4.57 -7.58 9.11
CA ALA A 127 4.44 -6.28 8.46
C ALA A 127 4.07 -6.39 6.98
N THR A 128 3.49 -5.33 6.43
CA THR A 128 3.28 -5.24 4.99
C THR A 128 4.53 -4.71 4.30
N SER A 129 5.03 -5.45 3.30
CA SER A 129 6.19 -5.08 2.49
C SER A 129 5.89 -5.27 1.01
N LEU A 130 5.74 -4.16 0.29
CA LEU A 130 5.46 -4.09 -1.14
C LEU A 130 6.55 -3.24 -1.82
N PRO A 131 7.77 -3.77 -2.02
CA PRO A 131 8.93 -2.99 -2.44
C PRO A 131 8.89 -2.51 -3.90
N GLY A 132 7.96 -3.03 -4.71
CA GLY A 132 7.79 -2.61 -6.11
C GLY A 132 6.77 -1.49 -6.30
N PRO A 133 6.39 -1.18 -7.55
CA PRO A 133 5.38 -0.17 -7.84
C PRO A 133 4.01 -0.54 -7.22
N LEU A 134 3.47 0.39 -6.43
CA LEU A 134 2.16 0.27 -5.79
C LEU A 134 1.24 1.39 -6.29
N GLN A 135 0.04 1.04 -6.75
CA GLN A 135 -1.01 2.00 -7.09
C GLN A 135 -2.21 1.85 -6.13
N LEU A 136 -2.68 2.97 -5.58
CA LEU A 136 -3.85 3.04 -4.71
C LEU A 136 -4.88 4.01 -5.30
N ASP A 137 -6.08 3.52 -5.59
CA ASP A 137 -7.11 4.26 -6.35
C ASP A 137 -8.19 4.89 -5.44
N GLY A 138 -7.76 5.65 -4.43
CA GLY A 138 -8.68 6.37 -3.56
C GLY A 138 -9.32 5.53 -2.46
N LEU A 139 -8.50 5.09 -1.51
CA LEU A 139 -8.85 4.11 -0.48
C LEU A 139 -8.19 4.43 0.88
N THR A 140 -8.63 3.73 1.92
CA THR A 140 -7.90 3.59 3.18
C THR A 140 -7.11 2.29 3.18
N PHE A 141 -5.80 2.38 3.39
CA PHE A 141 -4.92 1.26 3.67
C PHE A 141 -4.59 1.25 5.16
N SER A 142 -5.18 0.31 5.90
CA SER A 142 -4.95 0.11 7.33
C SER A 142 -4.20 -1.20 7.56
N GLY A 143 -3.02 -1.11 8.18
CA GLY A 143 -2.23 -2.29 8.56
C GLY A 143 -1.51 -2.13 9.89
N PHE A 144 -0.78 -3.17 10.27
CA PHE A 144 -0.03 -3.29 11.53
C PHE A 144 1.43 -3.70 11.24
N ASP A 145 2.27 -3.68 12.29
CA ASP A 145 3.68 -4.08 12.31
C ASP A 145 4.64 -3.32 11.38
N GLY A 146 4.10 -2.47 10.51
CA GLY A 146 4.82 -1.60 9.59
C GLY A 146 4.22 -1.65 8.19
N LEU A 147 4.30 -0.52 7.50
CA LEU A 147 3.98 -0.41 6.08
C LEU A 147 5.26 -0.01 5.35
N THR A 148 5.75 -0.86 4.44
CA THR A 148 6.90 -0.57 3.59
C THR A 148 6.47 -0.64 2.13
N PHE A 149 6.47 0.49 1.43
CA PHE A 149 6.07 0.59 0.03
C PHE A 149 7.24 1.08 -0.83
N GLY A 150 7.34 0.55 -2.05
CA GLY A 150 8.19 1.10 -3.09
C GLY A 150 7.63 2.41 -3.65
N ALA A 151 7.74 2.60 -4.96
CA ALA A 151 7.16 3.75 -5.62
C ALA A 151 5.62 3.71 -5.54
N LEU A 152 5.03 4.67 -4.83
CA LEU A 152 3.59 4.80 -4.63
C LEU A 152 3.00 5.79 -5.64
N THR A 153 1.98 5.36 -6.37
CA THR A 153 1.16 6.21 -7.24
C THR A 153 -0.27 6.29 -6.69
N LEU A 154 -0.81 7.50 -6.59
CA LEU A 154 -2.22 7.71 -6.21
C LEU A 154 -3.05 7.99 -7.46
N SER A 155 -4.28 7.48 -7.49
CA SER A 155 -5.26 7.77 -8.53
C SER A 155 -6.68 7.85 -7.97
N GLY A 156 -7.63 8.34 -8.78
CA GLY A 156 -9.07 8.24 -8.50
C GLY A 156 -9.59 9.20 -7.42
N ALA A 157 -9.26 8.95 -6.16
CA ALA A 157 -9.69 9.76 -5.02
C ALA A 157 -8.58 9.90 -3.96
N ALA A 158 -8.91 10.42 -2.77
CA ALA A 158 -7.97 10.59 -1.67
C ALA A 158 -7.53 9.24 -1.09
N VAL A 159 -6.27 9.14 -0.64
CA VAL A 159 -5.74 7.94 0.00
C VAL A 159 -5.37 8.22 1.46
N THR A 160 -5.71 7.29 2.35
CA THR A 160 -5.26 7.30 3.75
C THR A 160 -4.39 6.08 4.02
N LEU A 161 -3.20 6.28 4.58
CA LEU A 161 -2.36 5.20 5.09
C LEU A 161 -2.36 5.25 6.62
N ASN A 162 -2.85 4.19 7.24
CA ASN A 162 -2.88 4.02 8.69
C ASN A 162 -2.08 2.77 9.09
N SER A 163 -0.98 2.95 9.80
CA SER A 163 -0.15 1.82 10.29
C SER A 163 -0.44 1.43 11.73
N ASN A 164 -1.48 2.03 12.34
CA ASN A 164 -1.95 1.73 13.70
C ASN A 164 -0.84 1.79 14.76
N GLY A 165 0.07 2.75 14.66
CA GLY A 165 1.20 2.91 15.60
C GLY A 165 2.54 2.38 15.08
N SER A 166 2.59 1.79 13.89
CA SER A 166 3.83 1.25 13.31
C SER A 166 4.48 2.21 12.32
N ALA A 167 5.72 1.94 11.89
CA ALA A 167 6.38 2.80 10.91
C ALA A 167 5.67 2.77 9.54
N ILE A 168 5.67 3.91 8.84
CA ILE A 168 5.32 4.02 7.42
C ILE A 168 6.58 4.41 6.66
N GLN A 169 7.04 3.56 5.75
CA GLN A 169 8.22 3.77 4.93
C GLN A 169 7.82 3.69 3.46
N ILE A 170 8.13 4.72 2.69
CA ILE A 170 7.81 4.81 1.27
C ILE A 170 9.06 5.22 0.50
N ASP A 171 9.28 4.64 -0.67
CA ASP A 171 10.36 5.07 -1.55
C ASP A 171 10.01 6.45 -2.14
N SER A 172 9.16 6.53 -3.15
CA SER A 172 8.75 7.81 -3.77
C SER A 172 7.23 7.89 -3.93
N ILE A 173 6.68 9.11 -4.08
CA ILE A 173 5.24 9.33 -4.23
C ILE A 173 4.94 10.17 -5.48
N VAL A 174 4.11 9.62 -6.36
CA VAL A 174 3.45 10.34 -7.45
C VAL A 174 1.98 10.51 -7.08
N GLY A 175 1.62 11.72 -6.64
CA GLY A 175 0.34 11.98 -6.00
C GLY A 175 -0.87 12.07 -6.92
N GLY A 176 -0.69 12.15 -8.24
CA GLY A 176 -1.80 12.14 -9.20
C GLY A 176 -2.84 13.26 -9.05
N ALA A 177 -2.48 14.37 -8.39
CA ALA A 177 -3.37 15.44 -7.93
C ALA A 177 -4.40 15.02 -6.85
N GLN A 178 -4.11 13.93 -6.14
CA GLN A 178 -4.95 13.39 -5.07
C GLN A 178 -4.47 13.86 -3.69
N ASN A 179 -5.36 13.79 -2.69
CA ASN A 179 -4.97 13.99 -1.31
C ASN A 179 -4.34 12.71 -0.75
N LEU A 180 -3.33 12.88 0.11
CA LEU A 180 -2.68 11.79 0.83
C LEU A 180 -2.68 12.09 2.32
N ILE A 181 -3.13 11.13 3.12
CA ILE A 181 -3.21 11.25 4.58
C ILE A 181 -2.32 10.16 5.19
N PHE A 182 -1.40 10.55 6.05
CA PHE A 182 -0.62 9.63 6.87
C PHE A 182 -1.11 9.65 8.32
N ASN A 183 -1.35 8.47 8.87
CA ASN A 183 -1.59 8.24 10.28
C ASN A 183 -0.71 7.10 10.79
N ALA A 184 0.44 7.45 11.37
CA ALA A 184 1.35 6.45 11.92
C ALA A 184 1.16 6.19 13.43
N GLY A 185 0.16 6.84 14.05
CA GLY A 185 -0.04 6.77 15.50
C GLY A 185 1.11 7.40 16.30
N THR A 186 1.04 7.33 17.62
CA THR A 186 2.00 8.03 18.51
C THR A 186 3.39 7.40 18.55
N THR A 187 3.53 6.15 18.07
CA THR A 187 4.79 5.38 18.10
C THR A 187 5.42 5.21 16.73
N GLY A 188 4.64 5.31 15.66
CA GLY A 188 5.10 5.07 14.30
C GLY A 188 5.71 6.30 13.65
N ALA A 189 6.94 6.21 13.18
CA ALA A 189 7.56 7.26 12.36
C ALA A 189 7.16 7.14 10.89
N ILE A 190 7.13 8.26 10.17
CA ILE A 190 6.93 8.30 8.72
C ILE A 190 8.26 8.62 8.04
N THR A 191 8.63 7.86 7.02
CA THR A 191 9.80 8.16 6.17
C THR A 191 9.42 8.04 4.70
N VAL A 192 9.70 9.09 3.92
CA VAL A 192 9.66 9.03 2.46
C VAL A 192 11.05 9.34 1.93
N SER A 193 11.67 8.38 1.24
CA SER A 193 13.10 8.45 0.88
C SER A 193 13.37 9.26 -0.39
N GLY A 194 12.49 9.13 -1.36
CA GLY A 194 12.50 9.81 -2.65
C GLY A 194 11.55 11.01 -2.67
N ALA A 195 11.30 11.49 -3.88
CA ALA A 195 10.47 12.67 -4.11
C ALA A 195 8.99 12.40 -3.77
N VAL A 196 8.32 13.44 -3.27
CA VAL A 196 6.86 13.52 -3.15
C VAL A 196 6.40 14.62 -4.10
N ASP A 197 5.64 14.28 -5.12
CA ASP A 197 5.22 15.26 -6.12
C ASP A 197 3.76 15.10 -6.53
N ASN A 198 3.14 16.19 -6.97
CA ASN A 198 1.75 16.21 -7.45
C ASN A 198 0.73 15.63 -6.46
N VAL A 199 0.97 15.77 -5.14
CA VAL A 199 -0.04 15.50 -4.10
C VAL A 199 -0.80 16.79 -3.88
N SER A 200 -2.14 16.79 -3.99
CA SER A 200 -2.96 18.00 -3.81
C SER A 200 -2.85 18.55 -2.38
N THR A 201 -3.10 17.69 -1.40
CA THR A 201 -2.87 17.97 0.02
C THR A 201 -2.21 16.76 0.67
N LEU A 202 -1.04 16.98 1.25
CA LEU A 202 -0.35 16.02 2.10
C LEU A 202 -0.71 16.32 3.57
N THR A 203 -1.39 15.39 4.22
CA THR A 203 -1.83 15.54 5.61
C THR A 203 -1.13 14.54 6.52
N LEU A 204 -0.53 15.02 7.61
CA LEU A 204 -0.03 14.19 8.69
C LEU A 204 -0.98 14.34 9.88
N THR A 205 -1.70 13.27 10.21
CA THR A 205 -2.69 13.32 11.29
C THR A 205 -2.10 13.04 12.67
N GLN A 206 -1.18 12.08 12.73
CA GLN A 206 -0.44 11.68 13.93
C GLN A 206 0.78 10.84 13.51
N SER A 207 1.93 11.03 14.15
CA SER A 207 3.16 10.25 13.95
C SER A 207 4.12 10.40 15.13
N ASN A 208 5.11 9.53 15.25
CA ASN A 208 6.28 9.71 16.10
C ASN A 208 7.40 10.47 15.36
N GLY A 209 7.04 11.52 14.64
CA GLY A 209 7.89 12.25 13.72
C GLY A 209 7.80 11.77 12.27
N ALA A 210 8.17 12.64 11.34
CA ALA A 210 8.12 12.37 9.92
C ALA A 210 9.35 12.94 9.21
N THR A 211 9.89 12.22 8.24
CA THR A 211 11.07 12.65 7.47
C THR A 211 10.82 12.47 5.97
N PHE A 212 10.88 13.57 5.23
CA PHE A 212 10.88 13.60 3.78
C PHE A 212 12.32 13.86 3.32
N GLN A 213 12.97 12.82 2.80
CA GLN A 213 14.40 12.86 2.45
C GLN A 213 14.63 13.43 1.05
N GLY A 214 13.70 13.20 0.12
CA GLY A 214 13.72 13.78 -1.23
C GLY A 214 12.90 15.06 -1.34
N ASN A 215 12.89 15.62 -2.55
CA ASN A 215 12.13 16.84 -2.85
C ASN A 215 10.63 16.69 -2.57
N VAL A 216 10.00 17.76 -2.10
CA VAL A 216 8.54 17.82 -1.90
C VAL A 216 7.94 18.91 -2.78
N GLY A 217 7.06 18.55 -3.71
CA GLY A 217 6.29 19.48 -4.55
C GLY A 217 7.10 20.23 -5.62
N GLN A 218 8.32 19.80 -5.94
CA GLN A 218 9.19 20.50 -6.89
C GLN A 218 8.71 20.45 -8.35
N GLY A 219 7.88 19.47 -8.73
CA GLY A 219 7.26 19.44 -10.05
C GLY A 219 5.91 20.15 -10.03
N THR A 220 4.99 19.66 -9.21
CA THR A 220 3.68 20.26 -8.92
C THR A 220 3.49 20.41 -7.42
N ALA A 221 3.56 21.65 -6.94
CA ALA A 221 3.40 21.98 -5.54
C ALA A 221 1.97 21.72 -5.04
N GLY A 222 1.87 21.20 -3.82
CA GLY A 222 0.62 20.96 -3.10
C GLY A 222 0.61 21.62 -1.73
N ALA A 223 -0.50 21.48 -1.02
CA ALA A 223 -0.61 21.91 0.37
C ALA A 223 -0.06 20.86 1.32
N VAL A 224 0.43 21.30 2.48
CA VAL A 224 0.82 20.44 3.60
C VAL A 224 0.00 20.82 4.82
N THR A 225 -0.60 19.83 5.47
CA THR A 225 -1.33 19.98 6.73
C THR A 225 -0.73 19.04 7.78
N ILE A 226 -0.34 19.58 8.92
CA ILE A 226 0.16 18.80 10.06
C ILE A 226 -0.78 19.06 11.23
N THR A 227 -1.56 18.06 11.60
CA THR A 227 -2.52 18.21 12.72
C THR A 227 -1.94 17.71 14.04
N ASP A 228 -1.02 16.74 14.02
CA ASP A 228 -0.34 16.27 15.22
C ASP A 228 0.90 15.44 14.88
N THR A 229 1.86 15.45 15.80
CA THR A 229 2.88 14.42 15.99
C THR A 229 3.17 14.29 17.48
N ALA A 230 3.80 13.20 17.92
CA ALA A 230 4.24 13.05 19.31
C ALA A 230 5.11 14.24 19.76
N ASP A 231 4.94 14.65 21.01
CA ASP A 231 5.61 15.83 21.58
C ASP A 231 7.14 15.71 21.48
N GLY A 232 7.77 16.82 21.08
CA GLY A 232 9.22 16.90 20.88
C GLY A 232 9.71 16.29 19.56
N GLN A 233 8.87 15.58 18.81
CA GLN A 233 9.24 15.04 17.50
C GLN A 233 9.23 16.12 16.41
N THR A 234 9.80 15.79 15.25
CA THR A 234 9.98 16.72 14.14
C THR A 234 9.33 16.18 12.87
N VAL A 235 8.67 17.05 12.11
CA VAL A 235 8.37 16.88 10.69
C VAL A 235 9.49 17.55 9.90
N ALA A 236 10.37 16.76 9.29
CA ALA A 236 11.58 17.23 8.62
C ALA A 236 11.45 17.12 7.09
N PHE A 237 11.66 18.24 6.40
CA PHE A 237 11.87 18.33 4.96
C PHE A 237 13.37 18.53 4.71
N GLN A 238 14.06 17.45 4.32
CA GLN A 238 15.53 17.44 4.25
C GLN A 238 16.09 17.97 2.94
N ASP A 239 15.35 17.80 1.84
CA ASP A 239 15.64 18.41 0.54
C ASP A 239 14.66 19.57 0.26
N ASN A 240 14.74 20.17 -0.92
CA ASN A 240 13.93 21.33 -1.31
C ASN A 240 12.43 21.02 -1.24
N ALA A 241 11.68 21.93 -0.63
CA ALA A 241 10.24 21.89 -0.55
C ALA A 241 9.59 23.08 -1.28
N ALA A 242 8.64 22.81 -2.16
CA ALA A 242 7.73 23.78 -2.73
C ALA A 242 6.30 23.43 -2.28
N ILE A 243 5.79 24.23 -1.36
CA ILE A 243 4.49 24.03 -0.71
C ILE A 243 3.61 25.24 -1.02
N THR A 244 2.35 25.00 -1.42
CA THR A 244 1.41 26.09 -1.70
C THR A 244 0.93 26.73 -0.40
N THR A 245 0.48 25.91 0.56
CA THR A 245 0.03 26.34 1.89
C THR A 245 0.52 25.34 2.93
N LEU A 246 1.13 25.83 4.01
CA LEU A 246 1.46 25.01 5.18
C LEU A 246 0.50 25.36 6.33
N THR A 247 -0.27 24.37 6.78
CA THR A 247 -1.18 24.49 7.92
C THR A 247 -0.67 23.62 9.07
N THR A 248 -0.47 24.21 10.24
CA THR A 248 -0.05 23.50 11.46
C THR A 248 -1.10 23.66 12.55
N ALA A 249 -1.34 22.60 13.34
CA ALA A 249 -2.03 22.73 14.62
C ALA A 249 -1.04 23.06 15.74
N ALA A 250 -1.46 23.89 16.70
CA ALA A 250 -0.65 24.29 17.86
C ALA A 250 -0.45 23.16 18.88
N GLN A 251 0.49 22.27 18.59
CA GLN A 251 0.86 21.08 19.36
C GLN A 251 2.36 21.10 19.72
N GLY A 252 2.85 20.09 20.46
CA GLY A 252 4.23 20.05 20.97
C GLY A 252 5.32 19.61 19.99
N TYR A 253 5.05 19.57 18.68
CA TYR A 253 6.00 19.12 17.66
C TYR A 253 6.78 20.26 16.99
N ASN A 254 7.84 19.89 16.26
CA ASN A 254 8.65 20.80 15.48
C ASN A 254 8.43 20.60 13.97
N VAL A 255 8.61 21.66 13.17
CA VAL A 255 8.70 21.56 11.71
C VAL A 255 10.06 22.09 11.28
N SER A 256 10.78 21.34 10.45
CA SER A 256 12.14 21.66 10.03
C SER A 256 12.27 21.61 8.51
N PHE A 257 12.89 22.64 7.93
CA PHE A 257 13.24 22.72 6.51
C PHE A 257 14.75 22.91 6.39
N THR A 258 15.43 21.96 5.76
CA THR A 258 16.91 22.01 5.62
C THR A 258 17.37 21.96 4.16
N GLY A 259 16.44 21.83 3.21
CA GLY A 259 16.71 21.96 1.79
C GLY A 259 17.31 23.32 1.41
N THR A 260 18.07 23.36 0.32
CA THR A 260 18.71 24.59 -0.17
C THR A 260 17.72 25.68 -0.58
N THR A 261 16.53 25.29 -1.05
CA THR A 261 15.45 26.17 -1.48
C THR A 261 14.14 25.64 -0.92
N ASN A 262 13.50 26.42 -0.05
CA ASN A 262 12.17 26.11 0.48
C ASN A 262 11.24 27.28 0.18
N VAL A 263 10.12 27.00 -0.46
CA VAL A 263 9.10 27.98 -0.86
C VAL A 263 7.77 27.58 -0.24
N ILE A 264 7.19 28.49 0.52
CA ILE A 264 5.83 28.39 1.04
C ILE A 264 5.07 29.61 0.50
N THR A 265 4.09 29.39 -0.38
CA THR A 265 3.49 30.48 -1.17
C THR A 265 2.45 31.29 -0.38
N ASN A 266 1.56 30.61 0.34
CA ASN A 266 0.47 31.23 1.08
C ASN A 266 0.74 31.24 2.57
N ASP A 267 0.17 32.24 3.25
CA ASP A 267 0.39 32.53 4.66
C ASP A 267 0.15 31.31 5.56
N THR A 268 1.08 31.10 6.46
CA THR A 268 1.17 29.97 7.38
C THR A 268 0.33 30.25 8.62
N ASN A 269 -0.65 29.41 8.93
CA ASN A 269 -1.33 29.48 10.22
C ASN A 269 -0.51 28.71 11.27
N PHE A 270 0.20 29.44 12.13
CA PHE A 270 0.95 28.91 13.28
C PHE A 270 0.12 28.95 14.55
#